data_AF-A0A6P6X3D6-F1
#
_entry.id   AF-A0A6P6X3D6-F1
#
_cell.length_a   1.000
_cell.length_b   1.000
_cell.length_c   1.000
_cell.angle_alpha   90.00
_cell.angle_beta   90.00
_cell.angle_gamma   90.00
#
_symmetry.space_group_name_H-M   'P 1'
#
loop_
_entity.id
_entity.type
_entity.pdbx_description
1 polymer ?
#
loop_
_entity_poly.entity_id
_entity_poly.type
_entity_poly.pdbx_seq_one_letter_code
_entity_poly.pdbx_strand_id
1 'polypeptide(L)'
;MSLKEVHHSPMPMATRLLPVNALVREAVRTGVALGYDSSNDDHKIIILSCYAKPNLNDTLVDVFSLRNVTWKRINHFPYHLDFHYGVFLHGAIHWFVYSDASLIAFDLSCDKFKPMPMPGISAPIKLLDFGGCLAMFAQQKRSNYQIDQVDIWMMKEYGVAESWDENKSYYT
;
A
#
# COMPACT_ATOMS: atom_id res chain seq x y z
N MET A 1 29.06 32.22 3.93
CA MET A 1 28.06 31.60 4.83
C MET A 1 28.01 30.13 4.42
N SER A 2 28.65 29.25 5.19
CA SER A 2 28.83 27.83 4.84
C SER A 2 27.64 27.02 5.39
N LEU A 3 26.97 26.28 4.48
CA LEU A 3 25.94 25.30 4.81
C LEU A 3 26.62 24.14 5.54
N LYS A 4 26.18 23.87 6.78
CA LYS A 4 26.56 22.66 7.50
C LYS A 4 25.79 21.50 6.89
N GLU A 5 26.49 20.58 6.27
CA GLU A 5 25.96 19.26 5.92
C GLU A 5 25.54 18.54 7.20
N VAL A 6 24.26 18.19 7.29
CA VAL A 6 23.76 17.29 8.34
C VAL A 6 24.17 15.90 7.93
N HIS A 7 25.25 15.39 8.51
CA HIS A 7 25.56 13.96 8.43
C HIS A 7 24.46 13.19 9.17
N HIS A 8 23.51 12.65 8.40
CA HIS A 8 22.73 11.51 8.86
C HIS A 8 23.71 10.34 9.04
N SER A 9 24.13 10.11 10.28
CA SER A 9 24.86 8.89 10.62
C SER A 9 24.01 7.70 10.17
N PRO A 10 24.54 6.79 9.33
CA PRO A 10 23.82 5.57 9.02
C PRO A 10 23.65 4.82 10.35
N MET A 11 22.40 4.62 10.78
CA MET A 11 22.10 3.64 11.81
C MET A 11 22.76 2.32 11.36
N PRO A 12 23.53 1.63 12.22
CA PRO A 12 24.00 0.30 11.88
C PRO A 12 22.78 -0.53 11.48
N MET A 13 22.84 -1.20 10.32
CA MET A 13 21.85 -2.19 9.92
C MET A 13 21.90 -3.36 10.91
N ALA A 14 21.31 -3.17 12.07
CA ALA A 14 21.10 -4.21 13.05
C ALA A 14 19.86 -4.99 12.62
N THR A 15 20.07 -6.25 12.23
CA THR A 15 18.96 -7.16 11.97
C THR A 15 18.17 -7.34 13.27
N ARG A 16 16.95 -6.81 13.32
CA ARG A 16 16.04 -7.00 14.45
C ARG A 16 15.02 -8.07 14.10
N LEU A 17 15.03 -9.18 14.83
CA LEU A 17 13.96 -10.17 14.73
C LEU A 17 12.68 -9.55 15.30
N LEU A 18 11.62 -9.55 14.50
CA LEU A 18 10.30 -9.14 14.96
C LEU A 18 9.71 -10.26 15.82
N PRO A 19 9.00 -9.95 16.92
CA PRO A 19 8.28 -10.97 17.67
C PRO A 19 7.29 -11.64 16.71
N VAL A 20 7.28 -12.99 16.71
CA VAL A 20 6.42 -13.77 15.83
C VAL A 20 4.99 -13.32 16.01
N ASN A 21 4.36 -12.82 14.94
CA ASN A 21 2.93 -12.62 14.96
C ASN A 21 2.26 -14.01 14.92
N ALA A 22 1.87 -14.51 16.09
CA ALA A 22 1.30 -15.85 16.26
C ALA A 22 0.07 -16.08 15.38
N LEU A 23 -0.62 -15.00 14.98
CA LEU A 23 -1.85 -15.06 14.20
C LEU A 23 -1.55 -15.41 12.73
N VAL A 24 -0.40 -15.03 12.18
CA VAL A 24 -0.06 -15.26 10.77
C VAL A 24 0.22 -16.74 10.44
N ARG A 25 0.43 -17.60 11.45
CA ARG A 25 0.88 -18.99 11.26
C ARG A 25 -0.07 -19.88 10.45
N GLU A 26 -1.36 -19.54 10.41
CA GLU A 26 -2.40 -20.31 9.72
C GLU A 26 -2.97 -19.57 8.49
N ALA A 27 -2.37 -18.45 8.10
CA ALA A 27 -2.84 -17.66 6.97
C ALA A 27 -2.51 -18.33 5.63
N VAL A 28 -3.48 -18.33 4.71
CA VAL A 28 -3.34 -18.88 3.35
C VAL A 28 -2.63 -17.90 2.42
N ARG A 29 -2.85 -16.59 2.61
CA ARG A 29 -2.10 -15.53 1.94
C ARG A 29 -1.73 -14.46 2.95
N THR A 30 -0.57 -13.86 2.72
CA THR A 30 -0.06 -12.74 3.51
C THR A 30 0.45 -11.64 2.59
N GLY A 31 0.22 -10.40 3.01
CA GLY A 31 0.75 -9.20 2.38
C GLY A 31 1.48 -8.39 3.43
N VAL A 32 2.59 -7.75 3.07
CA VAL A 32 3.40 -6.94 3.99
C VAL A 32 3.64 -5.58 3.37
N ALA A 33 3.56 -4.54 4.21
CA ALA A 33 3.98 -3.20 3.85
C ALA A 33 4.68 -2.53 5.03
N LEU A 34 5.60 -1.62 4.71
CA LEU A 34 6.33 -0.80 5.67
C LEU A 34 6.02 0.66 5.39
N GLY A 35 5.81 1.46 6.42
CA GLY A 35 5.67 2.90 6.30
C GLY A 35 6.11 3.64 7.54
N TYR A 36 6.23 4.97 7.42
CA TYR A 36 6.64 5.85 8.51
C TYR A 36 5.50 6.76 8.92
N ASP A 37 5.14 6.71 10.20
CA ASP A 37 4.22 7.60 10.88
C ASP A 37 5.00 8.78 11.47
N SER A 38 5.07 9.88 10.72
CA SER A 38 5.76 11.09 11.15
C SER A 38 5.11 11.77 12.35
N SER A 39 3.83 11.52 12.63
CA SER A 39 3.12 12.13 13.75
C SER A 39 3.57 11.52 15.09
N ASN A 40 3.99 10.26 15.08
CA ASN A 40 4.43 9.53 16.26
C ASN A 40 5.92 9.15 16.24
N ASP A 41 6.66 9.59 15.21
CA ASP A 41 8.04 9.19 14.92
C ASP A 41 8.22 7.67 15.00
N ASP A 42 7.41 6.94 14.24
CA ASP A 42 7.32 5.48 14.32
C ASP A 42 7.34 4.82 12.94
N HIS A 43 8.20 3.81 12.80
CA HIS A 43 8.14 2.92 11.65
C HIS A 43 7.11 1.84 11.94
N LYS A 44 6.15 1.66 11.03
CA LYS A 44 5.07 0.69 11.20
C LYS A 44 5.13 -0.38 10.12
N ILE A 45 4.98 -1.63 10.51
CA ILE A 45 4.85 -2.77 9.61
C ILE A 45 3.40 -3.23 9.62
N ILE A 46 2.80 -3.33 8.45
CA ILE A 46 1.43 -3.76 8.27
C ILE A 46 1.47 -5.16 7.68
N ILE A 47 0.79 -6.10 8.33
CA ILE A 47 0.57 -7.45 7.82
C ILE A 47 -0.91 -7.63 7.53
N LEU A 48 -1.19 -7.99 6.28
CA LEU A 48 -2.49 -8.50 5.84
C LEU A 48 -2.44 -10.03 5.88
N SER A 49 -3.49 -10.67 6.39
CA SER A 49 -3.61 -12.13 6.38
C SER A 49 -5.05 -12.56 6.03
N CYS A 50 -5.22 -13.58 5.20
CA CYS A 50 -6.52 -14.26 5.02
C CYS A 50 -6.43 -15.74 5.38
N TYR A 51 -7.53 -16.29 5.91
CA TYR A 51 -7.65 -17.70 6.27
C TYR A 51 -8.67 -18.34 5.32
N ALA A 52 -8.42 -19.57 4.87
CA ALA A 52 -9.42 -20.32 4.12
C ALA A 52 -10.51 -20.80 5.08
N LYS A 53 -11.55 -19.99 5.29
CA LYS A 53 -12.82 -20.47 5.82
C LYS A 53 -13.90 -20.37 4.73
N PRO A 54 -14.75 -21.38 4.56
CA PRO A 54 -15.66 -21.47 3.41
C PRO A 54 -16.61 -20.28 3.24
N ASN A 55 -16.90 -19.53 4.31
CA ASN A 55 -17.99 -18.55 4.32
C ASN A 55 -17.58 -17.13 4.75
N LEU A 56 -16.30 -16.86 5.02
CA LEU A 56 -15.82 -15.54 5.44
C LEU A 56 -14.38 -15.31 4.93
N ASN A 57 -14.23 -14.52 3.88
CA ASN A 57 -12.95 -14.00 3.40
C ASN A 57 -12.51 -12.82 4.29
N ASP A 58 -12.38 -13.05 5.60
CA ASP A 58 -11.98 -12.02 6.55
C ASP A 58 -10.48 -11.72 6.35
N THR A 59 -10.19 -10.58 5.70
CA THR A 59 -8.83 -10.04 5.67
C THR A 59 -8.56 -9.44 7.04
N LEU A 60 -7.58 -10.00 7.73
CA LEU A 60 -7.12 -9.53 9.02
C LEU A 60 -5.91 -8.60 8.84
N VAL A 61 -5.94 -7.46 9.53
CA VAL A 61 -4.88 -6.44 9.46
C VAL A 61 -4.21 -6.33 10.82
N ASP A 62 -2.90 -6.54 10.85
CA ASP A 62 -2.05 -6.30 12.01
C ASP A 62 -1.08 -5.15 11.73
N VAL A 63 -0.87 -4.31 12.73
CA VAL A 63 0.11 -3.22 12.70
C VAL A 63 1.13 -3.46 13.79
N PHE A 64 2.40 -3.52 13.42
CA PHE A 64 3.51 -3.53 14.35
C PHE A 64 4.12 -2.14 14.43
N SER A 65 4.24 -1.62 15.65
CA SER A 65 4.97 -0.38 15.95
C SER A 65 6.41 -0.72 16.32
N LEU A 66 7.39 -0.18 15.60
CA LEU A 66 8.81 -0.38 15.94
C LEU A 66 9.20 0.39 17.20
N ARG A 67 8.59 1.55 17.42
CA ARG A 67 8.77 2.39 18.60
C ARG A 67 8.30 1.70 19.87
N ASN A 68 7.09 1.14 19.84
CA ASN A 68 6.49 0.49 21.02
C ASN A 68 6.82 -1.00 21.11
N VAL A 69 7.31 -1.61 20.02
CA VAL A 69 7.64 -3.04 19.93
C VAL A 69 6.40 -3.92 20.17
N THR A 70 5.24 -3.49 19.68
CA THR A 70 3.95 -4.14 19.93
C THR A 70 3.19 -4.37 18.65
N TRP A 71 2.47 -5.49 18.61
CA TRP A 71 1.44 -5.76 17.61
C TRP A 71 0.09 -5.21 18.07
N LYS A 72 -0.66 -4.62 17.14
CA LYS A 72 -2.04 -4.18 17.30
C LYS A 72 -2.89 -4.70 16.15
N ARG A 73 -3.95 -5.43 16.47
CA ARG A 73 -4.98 -5.86 15.52
C ARG A 73 -5.88 -4.66 15.20
N ILE A 74 -6.12 -4.39 13.93
CA ILE A 74 -7.19 -3.47 13.51
C ILE A 74 -8.49 -4.28 13.44
N ASN A 75 -9.42 -3.95 14.33
CA ASN A 75 -10.73 -4.60 14.38
C ASN A 75 -11.63 -3.99 13.30
N HIS A 76 -12.44 -4.82 12.63
CA HIS A 76 -13.42 -4.43 11.60
C HIS A 76 -12.78 -3.89 10.31
N PHE A 77 -12.39 -4.81 9.43
CA PHE A 77 -11.89 -4.50 8.10
C PHE A 77 -12.86 -5.02 7.04
N PRO A 78 -13.62 -4.15 6.35
CA PRO A 78 -14.68 -4.59 5.45
C PRO A 78 -14.20 -4.87 4.01
N TYR A 79 -12.90 -4.70 3.73
CA TYR A 79 -12.37 -4.83 2.37
C TYR A 79 -11.71 -6.19 2.14
N HIS A 80 -11.83 -6.69 0.91
CA HIS A 80 -11.04 -7.81 0.44
C HIS A 80 -9.85 -7.25 -0.32
N LEU A 81 -8.68 -7.20 0.30
CA LEU A 81 -7.51 -6.63 -0.33
C LEU A 81 -6.85 -7.58 -1.31
N ASP A 82 -6.28 -7.00 -2.35
CA ASP A 82 -5.22 -7.67 -3.09
C ASP A 82 -3.98 -7.77 -2.20
N PHE A 83 -3.45 -8.98 -2.04
CA PHE A 83 -2.29 -9.27 -1.20
C PHE A 83 -0.96 -8.83 -1.84
N HIS A 84 -1.01 -8.13 -2.98
CA HIS A 84 0.13 -7.40 -3.52
C HIS A 84 0.70 -6.40 -2.51
N TYR A 85 1.99 -6.08 -2.68
CA TYR A 85 2.73 -5.17 -1.81
C TYR A 85 2.05 -3.79 -1.76
N GLY A 86 1.78 -3.32 -0.53
CA GLY A 86 1.25 -1.99 -0.31
C GLY A 86 2.29 -0.91 -0.60
N VAL A 87 1.84 0.24 -1.10
CA VAL A 87 2.73 1.36 -1.44
C VAL A 87 2.64 2.45 -0.38
N PHE A 88 3.77 2.72 0.30
CA PHE A 88 3.86 3.82 1.24
C PHE A 88 4.07 5.15 0.50
N LEU A 89 3.19 6.11 0.76
CA LEU A 89 3.27 7.47 0.21
C LEU A 89 2.48 8.44 1.11
N HIS A 90 2.95 9.67 1.30
CA HIS A 90 2.24 10.71 2.06
C HIS A 90 1.69 10.27 3.44
N GLY A 91 2.48 9.49 4.19
CA GLY A 91 2.09 9.03 5.54
C GLY A 91 1.05 7.90 5.56
N ALA A 92 0.70 7.35 4.40
CA ALA A 92 -0.28 6.28 4.27
C ALA A 92 0.24 5.12 3.40
N ILE A 93 -0.37 3.95 3.56
CA ILE A 93 -0.08 2.78 2.71
C ILE A 93 -1.29 2.48 1.82
N HIS A 94 -1.04 2.24 0.54
CA HIS A 94 -2.08 2.13 -0.49
C HIS A 94 -2.19 0.70 -1.01
N TRP A 95 -3.43 0.24 -1.22
CA TRP A 95 -3.75 -1.07 -1.80
C TRP A 95 -4.96 -0.98 -2.73
N PHE A 96 -5.01 -1.93 -3.67
CA PHE A 96 -6.25 -2.23 -4.38
C PHE A 96 -7.14 -3.16 -3.58
N VAL A 97 -8.45 -2.93 -3.68
CA VAL A 97 -9.49 -3.83 -3.21
C VAL A 97 -9.83 -4.80 -4.35
N TYR A 98 -9.71 -6.10 -4.09
CA TYR A 98 -9.89 -7.17 -5.06
C TYR A 98 -11.33 -7.24 -5.60
N SER A 99 -12.34 -6.92 -4.78
CA SER A 99 -13.75 -7.13 -5.13
C SER A 99 -14.31 -6.15 -6.15
N ASP A 100 -13.83 -4.91 -6.18
CA ASP A 100 -14.46 -3.82 -6.95
C ASP A 100 -13.46 -2.88 -7.62
N ALA A 101 -12.16 -3.24 -7.66
CA ALA A 101 -11.09 -2.42 -8.21
C ALA A 101 -11.01 -1.02 -7.58
N SER A 102 -11.42 -0.85 -6.32
CA SER A 102 -11.23 0.39 -5.57
C SER A 102 -9.80 0.57 -5.05
N LEU A 103 -9.40 1.81 -4.81
CA LEU A 103 -8.14 2.17 -4.13
C LEU A 103 -8.45 2.58 -2.70
N ILE A 104 -7.70 2.06 -1.74
CA ILE A 104 -7.77 2.53 -0.35
C ILE A 104 -6.39 2.93 0.17
N ALA A 105 -6.39 3.83 1.15
CA ALA A 105 -5.21 4.22 1.90
C ALA A 105 -5.41 3.91 3.39
N PHE A 106 -4.41 3.31 4.02
CA PHE A 106 -4.32 3.17 5.47
C PHE A 106 -3.45 4.30 6.02
N ASP A 107 -4.07 5.23 6.73
CA ASP A 107 -3.41 6.36 7.36
C ASP A 107 -2.68 5.89 8.62
N LEU A 108 -1.35 6.03 8.63
CA LEU A 108 -0.53 5.54 9.72
C LEU A 108 -0.66 6.38 10.98
N SER A 109 -1.06 7.65 10.89
CA SER A 109 -1.16 8.52 12.06
C SER A 109 -2.31 8.14 13.00
N CYS A 110 -3.40 7.64 12.42
CA CYS A 110 -4.64 7.34 13.15
C CYS A 110 -5.09 5.88 13.03
N ASP A 111 -4.33 5.04 12.32
CA ASP A 111 -4.62 3.64 12.04
C ASP A 111 -6.01 3.43 11.39
N LYS A 112 -6.37 4.27 10.40
CA LYS A 112 -7.68 4.21 9.73
C LYS A 112 -7.55 4.05 8.21
N PHE A 113 -8.51 3.32 7.64
CA PHE A 113 -8.66 3.23 6.20
C PHE A 113 -9.51 4.38 5.67
N LYS A 114 -9.16 4.89 4.50
CA LYS A 114 -9.95 5.83 3.72
C LYS A 114 -9.99 5.40 2.25
N PRO A 115 -11.13 5.57 1.56
CA PRO A 115 -11.17 5.40 0.12
C PRO A 115 -10.33 6.48 -0.56
N MET A 116 -9.78 6.15 -1.73
CA MET A 116 -9.02 7.06 -2.57
C MET A 116 -9.66 7.13 -3.96
N PRO A 117 -9.60 8.28 -4.65
CA PRO A 117 -10.19 8.41 -5.96
C PRO A 117 -9.47 7.56 -7.00
N MET A 118 -10.24 7.00 -7.93
CA MET A 118 -9.77 6.13 -9.01
C MET A 118 -10.11 6.74 -10.38
N PRO A 119 -9.23 6.71 -11.38
CA PRO A 119 -9.45 7.31 -12.71
C PRO A 119 -10.45 6.57 -13.62
N GLY A 120 -11.36 5.76 -13.07
CA GLY A 120 -12.36 5.05 -13.88
C GLY A 120 -11.78 3.97 -14.81
N ILE A 121 -10.66 3.37 -14.43
CA ILE A 121 -9.94 2.36 -15.22
C ILE A 121 -10.53 0.96 -15.05
N SER A 122 -10.50 0.16 -16.11
CA SER A 122 -10.72 -1.28 -16.03
C SER A 122 -9.41 -2.04 -15.73
N ALA A 123 -9.41 -2.92 -14.72
CA ALA A 123 -8.32 -3.86 -14.43
C ALA A 123 -6.96 -3.20 -14.03
N PRO A 124 -6.89 -2.55 -12.85
CA PRO A 124 -5.60 -2.19 -12.26
C PRO A 124 -4.74 -3.43 -11.98
N ILE A 125 -3.43 -3.31 -12.15
CA ILE A 125 -2.46 -4.40 -11.96
C ILE A 125 -1.62 -4.18 -10.70
N LYS A 126 -1.00 -3.01 -10.58
CA LYS A 126 0.00 -2.74 -9.54
C LYS A 126 0.12 -1.26 -9.23
N LEU A 127 0.22 -0.94 -7.94
CA LEU A 127 0.56 0.39 -7.45
C LEU A 127 2.08 0.55 -7.34
N LEU A 128 2.56 1.78 -7.47
CA LEU A 128 3.93 2.17 -7.18
C LEU A 128 4.01 3.62 -6.74
N ASP A 129 5.07 3.94 -6.00
CA ASP A 129 5.54 5.31 -5.82
C ASP A 129 6.42 5.66 -7.03
N PHE A 130 6.03 6.68 -7.78
CA PHE A 130 6.80 7.23 -8.87
C PHE A 130 7.14 8.69 -8.58
N GLY A 131 8.32 8.91 -7.98
CA GLY A 131 8.83 10.26 -7.72
C GLY A 131 7.97 11.07 -6.75
N GLY A 132 7.33 10.42 -5.76
CA GLY A 132 6.41 11.07 -4.82
C GLY A 132 4.97 11.14 -5.31
N CYS A 133 4.68 10.64 -6.52
CA CYS A 133 3.32 10.53 -7.02
C CYS A 133 2.82 9.08 -6.89
N LEU A 134 1.54 8.92 -6.55
CA LEU A 134 0.92 7.60 -6.57
C LEU A 134 0.65 7.24 -8.03
N ALA A 135 1.24 6.15 -8.51
CA ALA A 135 1.06 5.67 -9.87
C ALA A 135 0.52 4.23 -9.88
N MET A 136 -0.06 3.86 -11.02
CA MET A 136 -0.52 2.49 -11.26
C MET A 136 -0.29 2.03 -12.69
N PHE A 137 -0.05 0.73 -12.82
CA PHE A 137 -0.14 0.02 -14.09
C PHE A 137 -1.56 -0.52 -14.27
N ALA A 138 -2.12 -0.34 -15.46
CA ALA A 138 -3.46 -0.80 -15.83
C ALA A 138 -3.47 -1.52 -17.18
N GLN A 139 -4.28 -2.56 -17.33
CA GLN A 139 -4.42 -3.26 -18.61
C GLN A 139 -5.43 -2.56 -19.51
N GLN A 140 -5.05 -2.24 -20.75
CA GLN A 140 -6.03 -1.91 -21.78
C GLN A 140 -6.64 -3.20 -22.34
N LYS A 141 -7.94 -3.41 -22.12
CA LYS A 141 -8.68 -4.45 -22.84
C LYS A 141 -9.14 -3.89 -24.19
N ARG A 142 -8.34 -4.09 -25.25
CA ARG A 142 -8.74 -3.72 -26.62
C ARG A 142 -9.53 -4.82 -27.35
N SER A 143 -9.43 -6.07 -26.91
CA SER A 143 -10.25 -7.18 -27.41
C SER A 143 -10.22 -8.37 -26.43
N ASN A 144 -11.09 -9.36 -26.65
CA ASN A 144 -11.44 -10.40 -25.68
C ASN A 144 -10.33 -11.41 -25.35
N TYR A 145 -9.14 -11.34 -25.96
CA TYR A 145 -8.15 -12.43 -25.84
C TYR A 145 -6.67 -12.03 -25.79
N GLN A 146 -6.29 -10.75 -25.88
CA GLN A 146 -4.87 -10.35 -25.78
C GLN A 146 -4.67 -9.09 -24.92
N ILE A 147 -3.69 -9.14 -24.02
CA ILE A 147 -3.17 -7.98 -23.29
C ILE A 147 -2.17 -7.32 -24.24
N ASP A 148 -2.60 -6.31 -24.97
CA ASP A 148 -1.76 -5.70 -26.00
C ASP A 148 -0.98 -4.48 -25.46
N GLN A 149 -1.50 -3.80 -24.44
CA GLN A 149 -0.89 -2.57 -23.89
C GLN A 149 -1.16 -2.42 -22.39
N VAL A 150 -0.18 -1.84 -21.69
CA VAL A 150 -0.27 -1.44 -20.29
C VAL A 150 -0.15 0.09 -20.23
N ASP A 151 -1.13 0.73 -19.61
CA ASP A 151 -1.08 2.16 -19.34
C ASP A 151 -0.46 2.44 -17.98
N ILE A 152 0.21 3.58 -17.88
CA ILE A 152 0.68 4.12 -16.61
C ILE A 152 -0.18 5.33 -16.29
N TRP A 153 -0.85 5.28 -15.15
CA TRP A 153 -1.63 6.39 -14.62
C TRP A 153 -0.94 6.97 -13.41
N MET A 154 -0.96 8.28 -13.28
CA MET A 154 -0.29 9.00 -12.19
C MET A 154 -1.23 10.04 -11.59
N MET A 155 -1.37 10.02 -10.26
CA MET A 155 -2.07 11.04 -9.49
C MET A 155 -1.10 12.19 -9.23
N LYS A 156 -1.20 13.26 -10.04
CA LYS A 156 -0.28 14.41 -9.94
C LYS A 156 -0.47 15.20 -8.65
N GLU A 157 -1.70 15.25 -8.15
CA GLU A 157 -2.04 15.89 -6.88
C GLU A 157 -2.66 14.85 -5.95
N TYR A 158 -1.96 14.54 -4.87
CA TYR A 158 -2.35 13.46 -3.98
C TYR A 158 -3.76 13.67 -3.38
N GLY A 159 -4.63 12.67 -3.57
CA GLY A 159 -6.02 12.68 -3.12
C GLY A 159 -7.00 13.41 -4.04
N VAL A 160 -6.56 13.99 -5.16
CA VAL A 160 -7.42 14.73 -6.09
C VAL A 160 -7.76 13.85 -7.29
N ALA A 161 -9.06 13.59 -7.51
CA ALA A 161 -9.54 12.66 -8.53
C ALA A 161 -9.21 13.13 -9.96
N GLU A 162 -9.36 14.43 -10.19
CA GLU A 162 -9.17 15.08 -11.49
C GLU A 162 -7.68 15.18 -11.88
N SER A 163 -6.77 14.90 -10.94
CA SER A 163 -5.33 14.97 -11.17
C SER A 163 -4.72 13.70 -11.76
N TRP A 164 -5.52 12.64 -11.88
CA TRP A 164 -5.08 11.43 -12.54
C TRP A 164 -4.86 11.70 -14.03
N ASP A 165 -3.64 11.41 -14.50
CA ASP A 165 -3.26 11.57 -15.89
C ASP A 165 -2.67 10.27 -16.44
N GLU A 166 -3.02 9.98 -17.69
CA GLU A 166 -2.54 8.81 -18.42
C GLU A 166 -1.21 9.20 -19.09
N ASN A 167 -0.10 8.71 -18.54
CA ASN A 167 1.21 9.01 -19.08
C ASN A 167 1.51 8.10 -20.29
N LYS A 168 1.08 8.54 -21.49
CA LYS A 168 1.32 7.85 -22.77
C LYS A 168 2.77 7.98 -23.29
N SER A 169 3.61 8.76 -22.61
CA SER A 169 4.88 9.28 -23.15
C SER A 169 6.06 8.30 -23.13
N TYR A 170 5.88 7.04 -22.74
CA TYR A 170 6.98 6.06 -22.71
C TYR A 170 7.07 5.15 -23.96
N TYR A 171 6.24 5.41 -24.98
CA TYR A 171 6.23 4.67 -26.25
C TYR A 171 6.53 5.52 -27.50
N THR A 172 7.08 6.74 -27.35
CA THR A 172 7.58 7.55 -28.48
C THR A 172 9.09 7.58 -28.52
#